data_AF-A0A9E1KTV7-F1
#
_entry.id   AF-A0A9E1KTV7-F1
#
_cell.length_a   1.000
_cell.length_b   1.000
_cell.length_c   1.000
_cell.angle_alpha   90.00
_cell.angle_beta   90.00
_cell.angle_gamma   90.00
#
_symmetry.space_group_name_H-M   'P 1'
#
loop_
_entity.id
_entity.type
_entity.pdbx_description
1 polymer ?
#
loop_
_entity_poly.entity_id
_entity_poly.type
_entity_poly.pdbx_seq_one_letter_code
_entity_poly.pdbx_strand_id
1 'polypeptide(L)'
;MKTISLLYILNATLIILHEIESAYEKEWEILKLPGKITGFLLLHIPIIILIFYGLIEIEKNSKIGLIFGIAMGISGLIPFFVHKIIVRKPEHFNLKISNIIIYSNILTGVSLLFFSSRFFI
;
A
#
# COMPACT_ATOMS: atom_id res chain seq x y z
N MET A 1 9.11 -15.63 -9.51
CA MET A 1 7.79 -15.00 -9.74
C MET A 1 6.81 -15.34 -8.63
N LYS A 2 6.57 -16.61 -8.29
CA LYS A 2 5.76 -17.01 -7.11
C LYS A 2 6.04 -16.24 -5.80
N THR A 3 7.31 -16.02 -5.45
CA THR A 3 7.69 -15.21 -4.27
C THR A 3 7.25 -13.76 -4.39
N ILE A 4 7.41 -13.14 -5.56
CA ILE A 4 6.97 -11.77 -5.84
C ILE A 4 5.45 -11.70 -5.73
N SER A 5 4.72 -12.66 -6.30
CA SER A 5 3.26 -12.73 -6.20
C SER A 5 2.78 -12.80 -4.75
N LEU A 6 3.39 -13.65 -3.93
CA LEU A 6 3.05 -13.77 -2.51
C LEU A 6 3.33 -12.48 -1.74
N LEU A 7 4.50 -11.87 -1.96
CA LEU A 7 4.84 -10.59 -1.34
C LEU A 7 3.91 -9.47 -1.80
N TYR A 8 3.53 -9.45 -3.08
CA TYR A 8 2.59 -8.50 -3.65
C TYR A 8 1.21 -8.62 -3.02
N ILE A 9 0.66 -9.84 -2.96
CA ILE A 9 -0.65 -10.10 -2.33
C ILE A 9 -0.62 -9.68 -0.86
N LEU A 10 0.44 -10.04 -0.13
CA LEU A 10 0.55 -9.71 1.29
C LEU A 10 0.66 -8.20 1.51
N ASN A 11 1.51 -7.51 0.74
CA ASN A 11 1.68 -6.06 0.84
C ASN A 11 0.41 -5.30 0.42
N ALA A 12 -0.22 -5.71 -0.69
CA ALA A 12 -1.50 -5.14 -1.13
C ALA A 12 -2.60 -5.33 -0.07
N THR A 13 -2.68 -6.51 0.56
CA THR A 13 -3.64 -6.80 1.63
C THR A 13 -3.44 -5.88 2.82
N LEU A 14 -2.19 -5.72 3.27
CA LEU A 14 -1.85 -4.85 4.39
C LEU A 14 -2.10 -3.37 4.08
N ILE A 15 -1.86 -2.92 2.85
CA ILE A 15 -2.26 -1.58 2.41
C ILE A 15 -3.78 -1.42 2.40
N ILE A 16 -4.53 -2.36 1.85
CA ILE A 16 -5.99 -2.26 1.82
C ILE A 16 -6.56 -2.25 3.25
N LEU A 17 -6.03 -3.07 4.17
CA LEU A 17 -6.41 -3.03 5.57
C LEU A 17 -6.10 -1.67 6.22
N HIS A 18 -4.95 -1.09 5.90
CA HIS A 18 -4.61 0.26 6.32
C HIS A 18 -5.61 1.29 5.77
N GLU A 19 -5.95 1.27 4.48
CA GLU A 19 -6.92 2.21 3.89
C GLU A 19 -8.34 2.04 4.45
N ILE A 20 -8.73 0.83 4.85
CA ILE A 20 -9.99 0.58 5.58
C ILE A 20 -9.98 1.31 6.92
N GLU A 21 -8.86 1.22 7.67
CA GLU A 21 -8.69 1.97 8.91
C GLU A 21 -8.60 3.49 8.64
N SER A 22 -7.91 3.93 7.59
CA SER A 22 -7.86 5.33 7.15
C SER A 22 -9.24 5.91 6.87
N ALA A 23 -10.14 5.11 6.29
CA ALA A 23 -11.51 5.53 6.08
C ALA A 23 -12.27 5.71 7.41
N TYR A 24 -12.05 4.84 8.40
CA TYR A 24 -12.61 5.01 9.74
C TYR A 24 -12.06 6.27 10.43
N GLU A 25 -10.77 6.51 10.31
CA GLU A 25 -10.06 7.68 10.85
C GLU A 25 -10.32 8.98 10.08
N LYS A 26 -11.14 8.91 9.02
CA LYS A 26 -11.47 10.02 8.12
C LYS A 26 -10.23 10.71 7.58
N GLU A 27 -9.28 9.94 7.07
CA GLU A 27 -8.00 10.47 6.59
C GLU A 27 -8.15 11.55 5.51
N TRP A 28 -9.27 11.57 4.77
CA TRP A 28 -9.61 12.67 3.87
C TRP A 28 -9.68 14.06 4.54
N GLU A 29 -9.97 14.14 5.85
CA GLU A 29 -9.94 15.38 6.62
C GLU A 29 -8.50 15.80 6.95
N ILE A 30 -7.61 14.83 7.17
CA ILE A 30 -6.17 15.02 7.40
C ILE A 30 -5.49 15.49 6.10
N LEU A 31 -5.79 14.81 4.99
CA LEU A 31 -5.26 15.10 3.65
C LEU A 31 -5.99 16.27 2.95
N LYS A 32 -7.03 16.82 3.56
CA LYS A 32 -7.87 17.91 3.01
C LYS A 32 -8.40 17.60 1.60
N LEU A 33 -8.81 16.35 1.37
CA LEU A 33 -9.33 15.94 0.07
C LEU A 33 -10.68 16.61 -0.23
N PRO A 34 -10.89 17.12 -1.46
CA PRO A 34 -12.17 17.65 -1.87
C PRO A 34 -13.22 16.52 -1.92
N GLY A 35 -14.49 16.84 -1.63
CA GLY A 35 -15.57 15.86 -1.67
C GLY A 35 -15.59 14.84 -0.53
N LYS A 36 -14.70 14.97 0.48
CA LYS A 36 -14.66 14.12 1.70
C LYS A 36 -14.61 12.62 1.34
N ILE A 37 -15.48 11.80 1.92
CA ILE A 37 -15.59 10.36 1.64
C ILE A 37 -15.78 10.06 0.15
N THR A 38 -16.52 10.88 -0.60
CA THR A 38 -16.73 10.67 -2.04
C THR A 38 -15.41 10.82 -2.81
N GLY A 39 -14.62 11.85 -2.48
CA GLY A 39 -13.30 12.04 -3.06
C GLY A 39 -12.34 10.90 -2.70
N PHE A 40 -12.38 10.44 -1.45
CA PHE A 40 -11.60 9.30 -0.98
C PHE A 40 -11.92 8.02 -1.77
N LEU A 41 -13.21 7.70 -1.96
CA LEU A 41 -13.63 6.54 -2.75
C LEU A 41 -13.23 6.66 -4.22
N LEU A 42 -13.45 7.82 -4.85
CA LEU A 42 -13.09 8.04 -6.25
C LEU A 42 -11.57 7.90 -6.49
N LEU A 43 -10.74 8.30 -5.52
CA LEU A 43 -9.30 8.07 -5.57
C LEU A 43 -8.95 6.58 -5.46
N HIS A 44 -9.64 5.85 -4.58
CA HIS A 44 -9.32 4.44 -4.30
C HIS A 44 -9.78 3.47 -5.38
N ILE A 45 -10.86 3.74 -6.11
CA ILE A 45 -11.33 2.89 -7.20
C ILE A 45 -10.21 2.56 -8.22
N PRO A 46 -9.55 3.56 -8.85
CA PRO A 46 -8.48 3.27 -9.80
C PRO A 46 -7.26 2.62 -9.13
N ILE A 47 -6.94 2.98 -7.88
CA ILE A 47 -5.83 2.37 -7.13
C ILE A 47 -6.06 0.87 -6.95
N ILE A 48 -7.25 0.47 -6.51
CA ILE A 48 -7.59 -0.94 -6.28
C ILE A 48 -7.60 -1.72 -7.60
N ILE A 49 -8.12 -1.14 -8.69
CA ILE A 49 -8.06 -1.76 -10.03
C ILE A 49 -6.60 -1.98 -10.43
N LEU A 50 -5.73 -0.99 -10.24
CA LEU A 50 -4.30 -1.10 -10.55
C LEU A 50 -3.59 -2.14 -9.68
N ILE A 51 -3.98 -2.29 -8.41
CA ILE A 51 -3.47 -3.36 -7.53
C ILE A 51 -3.77 -4.73 -8.16
N PHE A 52 -5.01 -5.00 -8.53
CA PHE A 52 -5.38 -6.30 -9.13
C PHE A 52 -4.75 -6.50 -10.52
N TYR A 53 -4.70 -5.45 -11.34
CA TYR A 53 -4.04 -5.52 -12.64
C TYR A 53 -2.54 -5.84 -12.50
N GLY A 54 -1.86 -5.21 -11.54
CA GLY A 54 -0.46 -5.51 -11.24
C GLY A 54 -0.23 -6.96 -10.84
N LEU A 55 -1.13 -7.56 -10.05
CA LEU A 55 -1.06 -8.98 -9.70
C LEU A 55 -1.19 -9.88 -10.95
N ILE A 56 -2.14 -9.58 -11.84
CA ILE A 56 -2.32 -10.31 -13.10
C ILE A 56 -1.04 -10.25 -13.94
N GLU A 57 -0.41 -9.08 -14.03
CA GLU A 57 0.83 -8.90 -14.81
C GLU A 57 2.05 -9.59 -14.18
N ILE A 58 2.12 -9.67 -12.84
CA ILE A 58 3.12 -10.46 -12.12
C ILE A 58 2.97 -11.95 -12.44
N GLU A 59 1.74 -12.48 -12.42
CA GLU A 59 1.47 -13.89 -12.74
C GLU A 59 1.80 -14.24 -14.20
N LYS A 60 1.67 -13.27 -15.12
CA LYS A 60 2.11 -13.41 -16.52
C LYS A 60 3.63 -13.34 -16.71
N ASN A 61 4.39 -13.12 -15.64
CA ASN A 61 5.83 -12.89 -15.67
C ASN A 61 6.25 -11.70 -16.57
N SER A 62 5.42 -10.66 -16.65
CA SER A 62 5.69 -9.52 -17.53
C SER A 62 6.63 -8.49 -16.90
N LYS A 63 7.35 -7.72 -17.72
CA LYS A 63 8.14 -6.57 -17.24
C LYS A 63 7.26 -5.52 -16.55
N ILE A 64 6.03 -5.35 -17.04
CA ILE A 64 5.02 -4.48 -16.44
C ILE A 64 4.68 -4.96 -15.02
N GLY A 65 4.53 -6.27 -14.82
CA GLY A 65 4.32 -6.86 -13.50
C GLY A 65 5.44 -6.53 -12.51
N LEU A 66 6.70 -6.54 -12.95
CA LEU A 66 7.83 -6.13 -12.11
C LEU A 66 7.77 -4.64 -11.75
N ILE A 67 7.37 -3.77 -12.68
CA ILE A 67 7.14 -2.33 -12.40
C ILE A 67 6.04 -2.16 -11.36
N PHE A 68 4.93 -2.90 -11.48
CA PHE A 68 3.88 -2.91 -10.46
C PHE A 68 4.39 -3.41 -9.11
N GLY A 69 5.24 -4.44 -9.09
CA GLY A 69 5.89 -4.89 -7.85
C GLY A 69 6.72 -3.80 -7.18
N ILE A 70 7.51 -3.05 -7.96
CA ILE A 70 8.27 -1.90 -7.46
C ILE A 70 7.33 -0.81 -6.91
N ALA A 71 6.31 -0.43 -7.69
CA ALA A 71 5.35 0.59 -7.29
C ALA A 71 4.61 0.20 -6.00
N MET A 72 4.13 -1.04 -5.92
CA MET A 72 3.47 -1.58 -4.73
C MET A 72 4.43 -1.61 -3.53
N GLY A 73 5.68 -2.03 -3.73
CA GLY A 73 6.71 -2.04 -2.69
C GLY A 73 6.99 -0.65 -2.11
N ILE A 74 7.03 0.38 -2.97
CA ILE A 74 7.15 1.79 -2.55
C ILE A 74 5.91 2.22 -1.77
N SER A 75 4.71 1.89 -2.26
CA SER A 75 3.46 2.21 -1.57
C SER A 75 3.44 1.62 -0.15
N GLY A 76 4.01 0.43 0.06
CA GLY A 76 4.15 -0.20 1.38
C GLY A 76 4.88 0.66 2.43
N LEU A 77 5.66 1.64 1.99
CA LEU A 77 6.38 2.55 2.89
C LEU A 77 5.53 3.77 3.28
N ILE A 78 4.55 4.14 2.46
CA ILE A 78 3.77 5.39 2.60
C ILE A 78 3.08 5.49 3.96
N PRO A 79 2.34 4.47 4.45
CA PRO A 79 1.64 4.55 5.75
C PRO A 79 2.58 4.89 6.91
N PHE A 80 3.79 4.33 6.90
CA PHE A 80 4.78 4.61 7.93
C PHE A 80 5.25 6.06 7.88
N PHE A 81 5.60 6.58 6.70
CA PHE A 81 6.03 7.97 6.58
C PHE A 81 4.91 8.93 6.96
N VAL A 82 3.68 8.69 6.51
CA VAL A 82 2.54 9.56 6.83
C VAL A 82 2.25 9.52 8.33
N HIS A 83 2.05 8.36 8.95
CA HIS A 83 1.53 8.31 10.33
C HIS A 83 2.61 8.26 11.41
N LYS A 84 3.84 7.84 11.11
CA LYS A 84 4.92 7.75 12.09
C LYS A 84 5.99 8.82 11.94
N ILE A 85 6.02 9.57 10.84
CA ILE A 85 7.01 10.63 10.63
C ILE A 85 6.33 12.00 10.45
N ILE A 86 5.41 12.14 9.50
CA ILE A 86 4.87 13.45 9.09
C ILE A 86 3.70 13.88 9.99
N VAL A 87 2.67 13.04 10.09
CA VAL A 87 1.41 13.34 10.79
C VAL A 87 1.32 12.48 12.04
N ARG A 88 2.11 12.84 13.05
CA ARG A 88 2.05 12.21 14.37
C ARG A 88 0.88 12.79 15.17
N LYS A 89 -0.28 12.13 15.10
CA LYS A 89 -1.42 12.45 15.96
C LYS A 89 -1.66 11.29 16.95
N PRO A 90 -1.61 11.52 18.28
CA PRO A 90 -1.75 10.46 19.28
C PRO A 90 -3.07 9.69 19.20
N GLU A 91 -4.10 10.31 18.65
CA GLU A 91 -5.47 9.78 18.61
C GLU A 91 -5.74 8.90 17.40
N HIS A 92 -4.93 8.97 16.33
CA HIS A 92 -5.15 8.22 15.08
C HIS A 92 -4.15 7.07 14.94
N PHE A 93 -4.60 5.91 14.45
CA PHE A 93 -3.74 4.72 14.22
C PHE A 93 -2.92 4.31 15.45
N ASN A 94 -3.56 4.37 16.63
CA ASN A 94 -2.94 4.09 17.92
C ASN A 94 -3.17 2.65 18.42
N LEU A 95 -4.01 1.87 17.72
CA LEU A 95 -4.24 0.48 18.09
C LEU A 95 -2.97 -0.35 17.85
N LYS A 96 -2.81 -1.41 18.66
CA LYS A 96 -1.70 -2.36 18.49
C LYS A 96 -1.72 -2.97 17.09
N ILE A 97 -2.91 -3.27 16.56
CA ILE A 97 -3.07 -3.86 15.23
C ILE A 97 -2.68 -2.88 14.12
N SER A 98 -3.00 -1.59 14.23
CA SER A 98 -2.58 -0.56 13.27
C SER A 98 -1.07 -0.51 13.13
N ASN A 99 -0.35 -0.57 14.27
CA ASN A 99 1.11 -0.63 14.27
C ASN A 99 1.63 -1.90 13.59
N ILE A 100 1.05 -3.07 13.88
CA ILE A 100 1.42 -4.33 13.22
C ILE A 100 1.24 -4.21 11.71
N ILE A 101 0.13 -3.67 11.24
CA ILE A 101 -0.15 -3.46 9.81
C ILE A 101 0.89 -2.52 9.19
N ILE A 102 1.14 -1.35 9.79
CA ILE A 102 2.09 -0.36 9.27
C ILE A 102 3.51 -0.92 9.19
N TYR A 103 4.02 -1.57 10.24
CA TYR A 103 5.38 -2.12 10.20
C TYR A 103 5.49 -3.36 9.29
N SER A 104 4.43 -4.16 9.19
CA SER A 104 4.39 -5.29 8.24
C SER A 104 4.34 -4.78 6.79
N ASN A 105 3.68 -3.65 6.53
CA ASN A 105 3.68 -2.97 5.24
C ASN A 105 5.09 -2.56 4.82
N ILE A 106 5.90 -2.04 5.74
CA ILE A 106 7.32 -1.75 5.46
C ILE A 106 8.08 -3.03 5.12
N LEU A 107 8.00 -4.04 5.97
CA LEU A 107 8.77 -5.27 5.80
C LEU A 107 8.47 -5.94 4.46
N THR A 108 7.17 -6.07 4.14
CA THR A 108 6.71 -6.67 2.90
C THR A 108 6.99 -5.78 1.70
N GLY A 109 6.87 -4.45 1.84
CA GLY A 109 7.14 -3.47 0.79
C GLY A 109 8.62 -3.41 0.40
N VAL A 110 9.54 -3.34 1.37
CA VAL A 110 10.99 -3.40 1.12
C VAL A 110 11.38 -4.73 0.46
N SER A 111 10.83 -5.85 0.95
CA SER A 111 11.09 -7.16 0.37
C SER A 111 10.63 -7.23 -1.09
N LEU A 112 9.40 -6.79 -1.36
CA LEU A 112 8.82 -6.76 -2.70
C LEU A 112 9.63 -5.87 -3.64
N LEU A 113 9.98 -4.67 -3.19
CA LEU A 113 10.83 -3.74 -3.94
C LEU A 113 12.16 -4.39 -4.33
N PHE A 114 12.86 -4.98 -3.36
CA PHE A 114 14.14 -5.64 -3.60
C PHE A 114 14.02 -6.76 -4.64
N PHE A 115 13.06 -7.67 -4.47
CA PHE A 115 12.90 -8.81 -5.37
C PHE A 115 12.46 -8.39 -6.78
N SER A 116 11.60 -7.38 -6.91
CA SER A 116 11.16 -6.88 -8.22
C SER A 116 12.25 -6.08 -8.94
N SER A 117 13.04 -5.28 -8.23
CA SER A 117 14.13 -4.48 -8.80
C SER A 117 15.31 -5.33 -9.29
N ARG A 118 15.56 -6.49 -8.69
CA ARG A 118 16.68 -7.38 -9.05
C ARG A 118 16.66 -7.84 -10.52
N PHE A 119 15.52 -7.77 -11.19
CA PHE A 119 15.39 -8.16 -12.60
C PHE A 119 15.74 -7.03 -13.59
N PHE A 120 16.08 -5.83 -13.09
CA PHE A 120 16.49 -4.68 -13.89
C PHE A 120 17.97 -4.29 -13.71
N ILE A 121 18.67 -4.95 -12.79
CA ILE A 121 20.09 -4.76 -12.47
C ILE A 121 20.86 -5.97 -13.01
#